data_AF-A0A6P0MNA8-F1
#
_entry.id   AF-A0A6P0MNA8-F1
#
_cell.length_a   1.000
_cell.length_b   1.000
_cell.length_c   1.000
_cell.angle_alpha   90.00
_cell.angle_beta   90.00
_cell.angle_gamma   90.00
#
_symmetry.space_group_name_H-M   'P 1'
#
loop_
_entity.id
_entity.type
_entity.pdbx_description
1 polymer ?
#
loop_
_entity_poly.entity_id
_entity_poly.type
_entity_poly.pdbx_seq_one_letter_code
_entity_poly.pdbx_strand_id
1 'polypeptide(L)'
;MQLLTEPYLQQVKRWPLSGRHILAQFDDTSVVVYQAFRPAIGHFAAEYGYFGGEFSLQRMSWIKPNFLWMMYRSGWGTKIGQEVILAVRIQRSAFDTILAAAVHSHFVPDIYSTKAAWQQVVGDSSVRLQWDPDHNPSGAKVERRAIQLGLRGEVLAQYARHWIVNIEDISEFVGQQYQYIRSNDWTELLIPQETVYPVQLSSVIQQLGLSAIKPELFS
;
A
#
# COMPACT_ATOMS: atom_id res chain seq x y z
N MET A 1 5.24 18.49 2.31
CA MET A 1 6.30 17.52 1.90
C MET A 1 6.01 17.13 0.47
N GLN A 2 7.03 16.81 -0.32
CA GLN A 2 6.84 16.41 -1.72
C GLN A 2 7.12 14.91 -1.86
N LEU A 3 6.19 14.19 -2.47
CA LEU A 3 6.38 12.80 -2.90
C LEU A 3 7.57 12.71 -3.87
N LEU A 4 8.55 11.83 -3.60
CA LEU A 4 9.64 11.62 -4.54
C LEU A 4 9.12 10.82 -5.73
N THR A 5 9.41 11.25 -6.95
CA THR A 5 8.95 10.61 -8.18
C THR A 5 10.11 10.27 -9.11
N GLU A 6 9.93 9.24 -9.91
CA GLU A 6 10.90 8.79 -10.91
C GLU A 6 10.14 8.19 -12.13
N PRO A 7 10.67 8.29 -13.36
CA PRO A 7 10.05 7.68 -14.54
C PRO A 7 9.77 6.19 -14.35
N TYR A 8 8.53 5.77 -14.60
CA TYR A 8 8.09 4.38 -14.45
C TYR A 8 8.99 3.39 -15.19
N LEU A 9 9.38 3.74 -16.43
CA LEU A 9 10.22 2.89 -17.27
C LEU A 9 11.65 2.70 -16.73
N GLN A 10 12.13 3.57 -15.84
CA GLN A 10 13.41 3.37 -15.16
C GLN A 10 13.24 2.51 -13.91
N GLN A 11 12.21 2.79 -13.12
CA GLN A 11 11.94 2.06 -11.87
C GLN A 11 11.65 0.57 -12.12
N VAL A 12 10.81 0.26 -13.10
CA VAL A 12 10.35 -1.12 -13.35
C VAL A 12 11.50 -2.07 -13.70
N LYS A 13 12.62 -1.56 -14.23
CA LYS A 13 13.82 -2.35 -14.52
C LYS A 13 14.49 -2.90 -13.26
N ARG A 14 14.30 -2.23 -12.11
CA ARG A 14 14.87 -2.60 -10.81
C ARG A 14 13.88 -3.35 -9.91
N TRP A 15 12.63 -3.48 -10.34
CA TRP A 15 11.62 -4.19 -9.56
C TRP A 15 11.66 -5.69 -9.80
N PRO A 16 11.31 -6.50 -8.78
CA PRO A 16 11.11 -7.93 -8.97
C PRO A 16 10.09 -8.20 -10.09
N LEU A 17 10.42 -9.15 -10.98
CA LEU A 17 9.54 -9.52 -12.08
C LEU A 17 8.35 -10.38 -11.62
N SER A 18 8.51 -11.16 -10.56
CA SER A 18 7.51 -12.07 -10.01
C SER A 18 7.61 -12.20 -8.50
N GLY A 19 6.64 -12.85 -7.88
CA GLY A 19 6.66 -13.17 -6.44
C GLY A 19 6.02 -12.10 -5.55
N ARG A 20 6.07 -12.33 -4.23
CA ARG A 20 5.46 -11.48 -3.21
C ARG A 20 6.52 -10.54 -2.64
N HIS A 21 6.46 -9.28 -3.06
CA HIS A 21 7.36 -8.22 -2.62
C HIS A 21 6.54 -7.00 -2.18
N ILE A 22 7.02 -6.29 -1.16
CA ILE A 22 6.43 -5.04 -0.72
C ILE A 22 7.19 -3.92 -1.43
N LEU A 23 6.60 -3.32 -2.46
CA LEU A 23 7.12 -2.09 -3.06
C LEU A 23 6.59 -0.89 -2.29
N ALA A 24 7.48 0.02 -1.89
CA ALA A 24 7.13 1.20 -1.12
C ALA A 24 8.15 2.33 -1.33
N GLN A 25 7.73 3.57 -1.08
CA GLN A 25 8.63 4.69 -0.83
C GLN A 25 8.86 4.81 0.67
N PHE A 26 10.11 4.80 1.12
CA PHE A 26 10.46 4.87 2.54
C PHE A 26 11.84 5.49 2.75
N ASP A 27 12.10 5.92 3.97
CA ASP A 27 13.40 6.35 4.47
C ASP A 27 13.69 5.66 5.82
N ASP A 28 14.68 6.14 6.56
CA ASP A 28 15.07 5.57 7.85
C ASP A 28 13.96 5.63 8.91
N THR A 29 13.03 6.57 8.77
CA THR A 29 12.05 6.90 9.82
C THR A 29 10.60 6.74 9.39
N SER A 30 10.32 6.67 8.08
CA SER A 30 8.96 6.68 7.57
C SER A 30 8.76 5.87 6.28
N VAL A 31 7.50 5.57 5.99
CA VAL A 31 7.06 4.88 4.76
C VAL A 31 5.75 5.50 4.26
N VAL A 32 5.59 5.55 2.93
CA VAL A 32 4.36 6.04 2.29
C VAL A 32 3.43 4.86 2.02
N VAL A 33 2.16 5.05 2.37
CA VAL A 33 1.06 4.18 1.99
C VAL A 33 -0.06 5.00 1.36
N TYR A 34 -0.77 4.41 0.41
CA TYR A 34 -1.79 5.08 -0.37
C TYR A 34 -3.19 4.61 0.01
N GLN A 35 -4.12 5.56 -0.02
CA GLN A 35 -5.55 5.35 0.12
C GLN A 35 -6.32 6.24 -0.84
N ALA A 36 -7.58 5.87 -1.13
CA ALA A 36 -8.48 6.70 -1.92
C ALA A 36 -9.83 6.81 -1.21
N PHE A 37 -10.39 8.01 -1.23
CA PHE A 37 -11.64 8.32 -0.55
C PHE A 37 -12.49 9.33 -1.33
N ARG A 38 -13.75 9.42 -0.94
CA ARG A 38 -14.62 10.55 -1.31
C ARG A 38 -14.06 11.88 -0.79
N PRO A 39 -14.36 13.01 -1.45
CA PRO A 39 -13.85 14.34 -1.08
C PRO A 39 -13.96 14.68 0.40
N ALA A 40 -15.10 14.41 1.03
CA ALA A 40 -15.33 14.73 2.45
C ALA A 40 -14.32 14.07 3.42
N ILE A 41 -13.82 12.88 3.10
CA ILE A 41 -12.81 12.19 3.91
C ILE A 41 -11.41 12.58 3.45
N GLY A 42 -11.18 12.60 2.14
CA GLY A 42 -9.86 12.85 1.56
C GLY A 42 -9.34 14.25 1.88
N HIS A 43 -10.12 15.28 1.57
CA HIS A 43 -9.72 16.67 1.82
C HIS A 43 -9.54 16.94 3.31
N PHE A 44 -10.44 16.42 4.16
CA PHE A 44 -10.28 16.53 5.61
C PHE A 44 -8.93 15.94 6.07
N ALA A 45 -8.58 14.75 5.60
CA ALA A 45 -7.35 14.11 6.00
C ALA A 45 -6.11 14.90 5.54
N ALA A 46 -6.12 15.42 4.31
CA ALA A 46 -5.03 16.24 3.78
C ALA A 46 -4.91 17.61 4.47
N GLU A 47 -6.03 18.25 4.82
CA GLU A 47 -6.06 19.55 5.49
C GLU A 47 -5.58 19.45 6.95
N TYR A 48 -6.05 18.43 7.69
CA TYR A 48 -5.81 18.32 9.12
C TYR A 48 -4.65 17.37 9.49
N GLY A 49 -4.13 16.62 8.52
CA GLY A 49 -2.99 15.71 8.73
C GLY A 49 -3.32 14.44 9.53
N TYR A 50 -4.61 14.09 9.66
CA TYR A 50 -5.05 12.88 10.35
C TYR A 50 -6.43 12.41 9.83
N PHE A 51 -6.82 11.18 10.12
CA PHE A 51 -8.15 10.68 9.75
C PHE A 51 -9.21 10.98 10.82
N GLY A 52 -10.24 11.74 10.43
CA GLY A 52 -11.37 12.14 11.26
C GLY A 52 -12.57 12.60 10.43
N GLY A 53 -13.47 13.39 11.03
CA GLY A 53 -14.69 13.83 10.37
C GLY A 53 -15.56 12.65 9.94
N GLU A 54 -15.79 12.51 8.64
CA GLU A 54 -16.58 11.41 8.05
C GLU A 54 -15.83 10.07 7.93
N PHE A 55 -14.56 10.01 8.34
CA PHE A 55 -13.80 8.77 8.41
C PHE A 55 -14.33 7.86 9.52
N SER A 56 -14.62 6.60 9.19
CA SER A 56 -15.16 5.63 10.15
C SER A 56 -14.06 4.77 10.75
N LEU A 57 -13.87 4.86 12.07
CA LEU A 57 -13.00 3.96 12.84
C LEU A 57 -13.62 2.59 13.11
N GLN A 58 -14.91 2.41 12.81
CA GLN A 58 -15.63 1.15 13.04
C GLN A 58 -15.49 0.17 11.87
N ARG A 59 -15.12 0.66 10.68
CA ARG A 59 -14.92 -0.15 9.48
C ARG A 59 -13.44 -0.35 9.22
N MET A 60 -13.11 -1.47 8.60
CA MET A 60 -11.76 -1.73 8.15
C MET A 60 -11.30 -0.70 7.12
N SER A 61 -10.08 -0.20 7.27
CA SER A 61 -9.44 0.72 6.32
C SER A 61 -8.26 0.03 5.67
N TRP A 62 -8.20 0.01 4.34
CA TRP A 62 -7.15 -0.69 3.59
C TRP A 62 -6.07 0.27 3.13
N ILE A 63 -4.83 0.03 3.56
CA ILE A 63 -3.63 0.76 3.10
C ILE A 63 -2.86 -0.08 2.06
N LYS A 64 -2.21 0.60 1.12
CA LYS A 64 -1.39 -0.03 0.06
C LYS A 64 -0.03 0.68 0.00
N PRO A 65 1.09 -0.01 0.20
CA PRO A 65 2.40 0.62 0.03
C PRO A 65 2.77 0.85 -1.44
N ASN A 66 2.10 0.15 -2.37
CA ASN A 66 2.35 0.24 -3.81
C ASN A 66 1.33 1.16 -4.52
N PHE A 67 1.85 2.12 -5.29
CA PHE A 67 1.08 3.15 -5.97
C PHE A 67 0.21 2.60 -7.09
N LEU A 68 0.76 1.78 -7.99
CA LEU A 68 0.00 1.26 -9.15
C LEU A 68 -1.15 0.35 -8.71
N TRP A 69 -1.00 -0.40 -7.62
CA TRP A 69 -2.09 -1.12 -7.00
C TRP A 69 -3.21 -0.18 -6.52
N MET A 70 -2.87 0.95 -5.90
CA MET A 70 -3.87 1.96 -5.53
C MET A 70 -4.52 2.59 -6.77
N MET A 71 -3.76 2.85 -7.84
CA MET A 71 -4.29 3.45 -9.07
C MET A 71 -5.25 2.50 -9.78
N TYR A 72 -4.93 1.22 -9.88
CA TYR A 72 -5.85 0.21 -10.38
C TYR A 72 -7.16 0.17 -9.56
N ARG A 73 -7.04 0.23 -8.22
CA ARG A 73 -8.20 0.15 -7.31
C ARG A 73 -9.11 1.38 -7.39
N SER A 74 -8.55 2.57 -7.47
CA SER A 74 -9.30 3.84 -7.64
C SER A 74 -9.69 4.14 -9.09
N GLY A 75 -9.13 3.42 -10.06
CA GLY A 75 -9.25 3.80 -11.47
C GLY A 75 -8.59 5.16 -11.73
N TRP A 76 -7.39 5.38 -11.19
CA TRP A 76 -6.68 6.65 -11.28
C TRP A 76 -7.50 7.84 -10.76
N GLY A 77 -8.19 7.65 -9.63
CA GLY A 77 -9.04 8.69 -9.02
C GLY A 77 -10.37 8.95 -9.73
N THR A 78 -10.75 8.15 -10.73
CA THR A 78 -12.00 8.38 -11.49
C THR A 78 -13.22 7.64 -10.95
N LYS A 79 -13.04 6.68 -10.03
CA LYS A 79 -14.16 5.93 -9.45
C LYS A 79 -14.88 6.73 -8.37
N ILE A 80 -16.21 6.69 -8.42
CA ILE A 80 -17.09 7.29 -7.40
C ILE A 80 -16.72 6.75 -6.00
N GLY A 81 -16.54 7.65 -5.05
CA GLY A 81 -16.14 7.37 -3.68
C GLY A 81 -14.63 7.14 -3.48
N GLN A 82 -13.81 7.28 -4.51
CA GLN A 82 -12.36 7.15 -4.52
C GLN A 82 -11.68 8.27 -5.33
N GLU A 83 -12.28 9.46 -5.32
CA GLU A 83 -11.86 10.61 -6.11
C GLU A 83 -10.60 11.27 -5.58
N VAL A 84 -10.42 11.29 -4.25
CA VAL A 84 -9.25 11.89 -3.60
C VAL A 84 -8.23 10.81 -3.28
N ILE A 85 -7.04 10.93 -3.87
CA ILE A 85 -5.92 10.03 -3.64
C ILE A 85 -4.97 10.64 -2.61
N LEU A 86 -4.72 9.89 -1.54
CA LEU A 86 -3.83 10.32 -0.47
C LEU A 86 -2.53 9.53 -0.50
N ALA A 87 -1.40 10.24 -0.45
CA ALA A 87 -0.13 9.70 0.00
C ALA A 87 0.00 9.96 1.51
N VAL A 88 -0.10 8.90 2.30
CA VAL A 88 -0.02 8.96 3.76
C VAL A 88 1.36 8.47 4.18
N ARG A 89 2.18 9.38 4.70
CA ARG A 89 3.46 9.02 5.31
C ARG A 89 3.22 8.64 6.76
N ILE A 90 3.61 7.43 7.12
CA ILE A 90 3.55 6.93 8.50
C ILE A 90 4.94 6.61 9.02
N GLN A 91 5.07 6.58 10.34
CA GLN A 91 6.28 6.13 11.02
C GLN A 91 6.64 4.72 10.54
N ARG A 92 7.92 4.48 10.26
CA ARG A 92 8.40 3.19 9.77
C ARG A 92 8.21 2.09 10.80
N SER A 93 8.48 2.40 12.07
CA SER A 93 8.21 1.51 13.21
C SER A 93 6.73 1.11 13.31
N ALA A 94 5.81 2.03 12.99
CA ALA A 94 4.38 1.73 12.95
C ALA A 94 4.04 0.77 11.80
N PHE A 95 4.63 0.96 10.62
CA PHE A 95 4.45 0.03 9.51
C PHE A 95 5.00 -1.37 9.82
N ASP A 96 6.18 -1.45 10.43
CA ASP A 96 6.75 -2.74 10.88
C ASP A 96 5.84 -3.42 11.91
N THR A 97 5.24 -2.65 12.82
CA THR A 97 4.23 -3.14 13.78
C THR A 97 2.99 -3.68 13.06
N ILE A 98 2.50 -2.98 12.03
CA ILE A 98 1.38 -3.45 11.20
C ILE A 98 1.74 -4.76 10.51
N LEU A 99 2.92 -4.86 9.89
CA LEU A 99 3.39 -6.06 9.20
C LEU A 99 3.49 -7.26 10.15
N ALA A 100 4.03 -7.07 11.35
CA ALA A 100 4.14 -8.12 12.36
C ALA A 100 2.76 -8.62 12.84
N ALA A 101 1.77 -7.73 12.94
CA ALA A 101 0.41 -8.08 13.36
C ALA A 101 -0.48 -8.67 12.23
N ALA A 102 0.00 -8.69 10.99
CA ALA A 102 -0.82 -8.98 9.82
C ALA A 102 -1.15 -10.48 9.67
N VAL A 103 -2.44 -10.79 9.56
CA VAL A 103 -2.95 -12.17 9.41
C VAL A 103 -3.65 -12.32 8.07
N HIS A 104 -3.29 -13.38 7.32
CA HIS A 104 -3.88 -13.67 5.99
C HIS A 104 -5.41 -13.66 6.02
N SER A 105 -6.00 -12.95 5.07
CA SER A 105 -7.46 -12.84 4.89
C SER A 105 -8.11 -14.14 4.41
N HIS A 106 -7.30 -15.13 4.02
CA HIS A 106 -7.71 -16.47 3.60
C HIS A 106 -6.83 -17.53 4.27
N PHE A 107 -7.33 -18.77 4.37
CA PHE A 107 -6.57 -19.89 4.94
C PHE A 107 -5.38 -20.24 4.04
N VAL A 108 -4.18 -20.26 4.63
CA VAL A 108 -2.92 -20.66 3.98
C VAL A 108 -2.40 -21.94 4.68
N PRO A 109 -2.47 -23.12 4.04
CA PRO A 109 -2.11 -24.39 4.67
C PRO A 109 -0.68 -24.44 5.21
N ASP A 110 0.26 -23.77 4.55
CA ASP A 110 1.68 -23.76 4.94
C ASP A 110 1.96 -22.89 6.18
N ILE A 111 1.00 -22.04 6.58
CA ILE A 111 1.13 -21.09 7.70
C ILE A 111 0.25 -21.51 8.89
N TYR A 112 -0.94 -22.04 8.62
CA TYR A 112 -1.90 -22.38 9.67
C TYR A 112 -2.20 -23.88 9.67
N SER A 113 -2.14 -24.48 10.85
CA SER A 113 -2.39 -25.91 11.04
C SER A 113 -3.80 -26.34 10.61
N THR A 114 -4.82 -25.52 10.88
CA THR A 114 -6.22 -25.81 10.54
C THR A 114 -7.00 -24.56 10.18
N LYS A 115 -8.09 -24.72 9.43
CA LYS A 115 -9.04 -23.62 9.14
C LYS A 115 -9.63 -23.02 10.42
N ALA A 116 -9.90 -23.84 11.44
CA ALA A 116 -10.45 -23.38 12.72
C ALA A 116 -9.45 -22.51 13.48
N ALA A 117 -8.18 -22.94 13.58
CA ALA A 117 -7.12 -22.15 14.19
C ALA A 117 -6.92 -20.81 13.45
N TRP A 118 -6.91 -20.85 12.11
CA TRP A 118 -6.87 -19.65 11.29
C TRP A 118 -8.03 -18.69 11.59
N GLN A 119 -9.28 -19.20 11.63
CA GLN A 119 -10.47 -18.39 11.90
C GLN A 119 -10.41 -17.67 13.27
N GLN A 120 -9.89 -18.33 14.30
CA GLN A 120 -9.69 -17.72 15.62
C GLN A 120 -8.69 -16.57 15.55
N VAL A 121 -7.47 -16.82 15.05
CA VAL A 121 -6.41 -15.80 14.94
C VAL A 121 -6.86 -14.61 14.07
N VAL A 122 -7.58 -14.90 13.00
CA VAL A 122 -8.18 -13.92 12.09
C VAL A 122 -9.28 -13.10 12.76
N GLY A 123 -10.08 -13.72 13.63
CA GLY A 123 -11.12 -13.07 14.43
C GLY A 123 -10.55 -12.03 15.38
N ASP A 124 -9.44 -12.37 16.04
CA ASP A 124 -8.80 -11.54 17.07
C ASP A 124 -7.82 -10.49 16.49
N SER A 125 -7.35 -10.69 15.26
CA SER A 125 -6.36 -9.79 14.66
C SER A 125 -6.92 -8.42 14.27
N SER A 126 -6.16 -7.37 14.56
CA SER A 126 -6.45 -5.99 14.12
C SER A 126 -5.92 -5.65 12.72
N VAL A 127 -5.17 -6.57 12.07
CA VAL A 127 -4.56 -6.36 10.75
C VAL A 127 -4.82 -7.56 9.84
N ARG A 128 -5.51 -7.32 8.73
CA ARG A 128 -5.72 -8.31 7.66
C ARG A 128 -4.70 -8.12 6.55
N LEU A 129 -4.08 -9.21 6.14
CA LEU A 129 -3.17 -9.28 5.00
C LEU A 129 -3.88 -9.86 3.79
N GLN A 130 -3.76 -9.21 2.63
CA GLN A 130 -4.14 -9.81 1.36
C GLN A 130 -3.07 -9.56 0.30
N TRP A 131 -2.74 -10.62 -0.45
CA TRP A 131 -1.91 -10.56 -1.64
C TRP A 131 -2.79 -10.63 -2.89
N ASP A 132 -2.72 -9.63 -3.74
CA ASP A 132 -3.42 -9.55 -5.03
C ASP A 132 -2.41 -9.55 -6.18
N PRO A 133 -2.84 -9.78 -7.43
CA PRO A 133 -2.01 -9.46 -8.58
C PRO A 133 -1.56 -7.99 -8.49
N ASP A 134 -0.30 -7.73 -8.77
CA ASP A 134 0.13 -6.37 -9.07
C ASP A 134 -0.23 -6.03 -10.52
N HIS A 135 -0.13 -4.75 -10.88
CA HIS A 135 -0.54 -4.22 -12.17
C HIS A 135 0.50 -3.27 -12.75
N ASN A 136 0.60 -3.26 -14.07
CA ASN A 136 1.31 -2.21 -14.80
C ASN A 136 0.40 -0.97 -14.97
N PRO A 137 0.89 0.14 -15.56
CA PRO A 137 0.11 1.37 -15.68
C PRO A 137 -1.20 1.25 -16.47
N SER A 138 -1.31 0.33 -17.45
CA SER A 138 -2.59 0.08 -18.14
C SER A 138 -3.60 -0.72 -17.30
N GLY A 139 -3.21 -1.21 -16.13
CA GLY A 139 -4.02 -2.08 -15.31
C GLY A 139 -3.96 -3.55 -15.72
N ALA A 140 -3.07 -3.93 -16.64
CA ALA A 140 -2.81 -5.33 -16.93
C ALA A 140 -2.07 -5.98 -15.77
N LYS A 141 -2.45 -7.23 -15.44
CA LYS A 141 -1.80 -8.01 -14.38
C LYS A 141 -0.35 -8.30 -14.75
N VAL A 142 0.51 -8.34 -13.75
CA VAL A 142 1.90 -8.81 -13.87
C VAL A 142 2.15 -9.97 -12.88
N GLU A 143 3.26 -10.68 -13.05
CA GLU A 143 3.57 -11.89 -12.26
C GLU A 143 3.92 -11.61 -10.79
N ARG A 144 4.35 -10.39 -10.48
CA ARG A 144 4.55 -9.95 -9.09
C ARG A 144 3.22 -9.69 -8.40
N ARG A 145 3.24 -9.72 -7.07
CA ARG A 145 2.06 -9.55 -6.21
C ARG A 145 2.16 -8.26 -5.42
N ALA A 146 1.02 -7.59 -5.26
CA ALA A 146 0.88 -6.41 -4.43
C ALA A 146 0.19 -6.78 -3.10
N ILE A 147 0.71 -6.22 -2.01
CA ILE A 147 0.14 -6.36 -0.67
C ILE A 147 -0.90 -5.26 -0.44
N GLN A 148 -1.98 -5.61 0.27
CA GLN A 148 -2.83 -4.64 0.96
C GLN A 148 -3.08 -5.07 2.40
N LEU A 149 -3.16 -4.09 3.29
CA LEU A 149 -3.27 -4.29 4.73
C LEU A 149 -4.55 -3.62 5.23
N GLY A 150 -5.48 -4.41 5.76
CA GLY A 150 -6.75 -3.97 6.31
C GLY A 150 -6.63 -3.74 7.81
N LEU A 151 -6.73 -2.47 8.23
CA LEU A 151 -6.59 -2.04 9.61
C LEU A 151 -7.96 -1.91 10.28
N ARG A 152 -8.11 -2.38 11.52
CA ARG A 152 -9.32 -2.20 12.34
C ARG A 152 -8.95 -2.07 13.82
N GLY A 153 -9.94 -1.71 14.65
CA GLY A 153 -9.77 -1.64 16.11
C GLY A 153 -8.67 -0.66 16.51
N GLU A 154 -7.89 -1.04 17.51
CA GLU A 154 -6.84 -0.18 18.08
C GLU A 154 -5.77 0.20 17.04
N VAL A 155 -5.38 -0.73 16.17
CA VAL A 155 -4.38 -0.44 15.11
C VAL A 155 -4.88 0.65 14.16
N LEU A 156 -6.17 0.63 13.81
CA LEU A 156 -6.76 1.68 12.98
C LEU A 156 -6.82 3.02 13.72
N ALA A 157 -7.14 3.03 15.01
CA ALA A 157 -7.16 4.24 15.82
C ALA A 157 -5.77 4.88 15.94
N GLN A 158 -4.73 4.06 16.18
CA GLN A 158 -3.35 4.49 16.22
C GLN A 158 -2.87 5.01 14.86
N TYR A 159 -3.15 4.27 13.79
CA TYR A 159 -2.88 4.71 12.41
C TYR A 159 -3.54 6.06 12.11
N ALA A 160 -4.82 6.21 12.45
CA ALA A 160 -5.61 7.38 12.12
C ALA A 160 -5.15 8.69 12.80
N ARG A 161 -4.34 8.61 13.87
CA ARG A 161 -4.01 9.75 14.72
C ARG A 161 -2.53 9.88 15.08
N HIS A 162 -1.91 8.82 15.56
CA HIS A 162 -0.60 8.91 16.22
C HIS A 162 0.56 8.49 15.32
N TRP A 163 0.33 7.60 14.35
CA TRP A 163 1.39 7.07 13.50
C TRP A 163 1.62 7.86 12.21
N ILE A 164 0.74 8.82 11.90
CA ILE A 164 0.87 9.66 10.71
C ILE A 164 1.94 10.72 10.95
N VAL A 165 2.85 10.84 9.99
CA VAL A 165 3.82 11.94 9.90
C VAL A 165 3.27 13.06 9.03
N ASN A 166 2.65 12.72 7.89
CA ASN A 166 2.05 13.67 6.97
C ASN A 166 0.99 12.99 6.07
N ILE A 167 0.01 13.75 5.62
CA ILE A 167 -0.93 13.36 4.56
C ILE A 167 -0.82 14.37 3.43
N GLU A 168 -0.68 13.89 2.20
CA GLU A 168 -0.67 14.72 0.99
C GLU A 168 -1.81 14.27 0.07
N ASP A 169 -2.65 15.22 -0.36
CA ASP A 169 -3.58 15.01 -1.46
C ASP A 169 -2.80 15.08 -2.77
N ILE A 170 -2.67 13.95 -3.45
CA ILE A 170 -1.92 13.82 -4.70
C ILE A 170 -2.85 13.70 -5.91
N SER A 171 -4.13 14.06 -5.78
CA SER A 171 -5.13 13.88 -6.83
C SER A 171 -4.80 14.67 -8.10
N GLU A 172 -4.26 15.88 -7.96
CA GLU A 172 -3.81 16.67 -9.12
C GLU A 172 -2.68 15.96 -9.86
N PHE A 173 -1.66 15.49 -9.13
CA PHE A 173 -0.56 14.70 -9.69
C PHE A 173 -1.10 13.45 -10.41
N VAL A 174 -1.98 12.68 -9.78
CA VAL A 174 -2.60 11.49 -10.37
C VAL A 174 -3.36 11.83 -11.66
N GLY A 175 -4.11 12.94 -11.68
CA GLY A 175 -4.84 13.39 -12.86
C GLY A 175 -3.93 13.77 -14.03
N GLN A 176 -2.78 14.39 -13.74
CA GLN A 176 -1.73 14.67 -14.73
C GLN A 176 -1.14 13.37 -15.29
N GLN A 177 -0.75 12.45 -14.41
CA GLN A 177 -0.15 11.17 -14.82
C GLN A 177 -1.13 10.27 -15.59
N TYR A 178 -2.42 10.36 -15.28
CA TYR A 178 -3.45 9.58 -15.96
C TYR A 178 -3.55 9.91 -17.46
N GLN A 179 -3.13 11.11 -17.90
CA GLN A 179 -3.11 11.45 -19.33
C GLN A 179 -2.19 10.52 -20.13
N TYR A 180 -1.03 10.16 -19.58
CA TYR A 180 -0.07 9.21 -20.19
C TYR A 180 -0.64 7.79 -20.31
N ILE A 181 -1.54 7.44 -19.39
CA ILE A 181 -2.24 6.15 -19.42
C ILE A 181 -3.29 6.13 -20.54
N ARG A 182 -4.03 7.24 -20.68
CA ARG A 182 -5.05 7.40 -21.73
C ARG A 182 -4.46 7.46 -23.13
N SER A 183 -3.29 8.07 -23.29
CA SER A 183 -2.57 8.11 -24.57
C SER A 183 -1.82 6.80 -24.88
N ASN A 184 -1.70 5.89 -23.89
CA ASN A 184 -0.89 4.68 -23.96
C ASN A 184 0.60 4.98 -24.30
N ASP A 185 1.09 6.13 -23.85
CA ASP A 185 2.50 6.54 -23.95
C ASP A 185 3.03 6.85 -22.56
N TRP A 186 3.86 5.94 -22.04
CA TRP A 186 4.40 6.01 -20.67
C TRP A 186 5.81 6.59 -20.63
N THR A 187 6.30 7.18 -21.72
CA THR A 187 7.66 7.70 -21.82
C THR A 187 7.93 8.75 -20.73
N GLU A 188 6.95 9.63 -20.51
CA GLU A 188 7.00 10.71 -19.51
C GLU A 188 6.21 10.37 -18.23
N LEU A 189 5.75 9.12 -18.07
CA LEU A 189 4.98 8.72 -16.89
C LEU A 189 5.89 8.73 -15.66
N LEU A 190 5.63 9.67 -14.75
CA LEU A 190 6.22 9.72 -13.43
C LEU A 190 5.32 8.98 -12.45
N ILE A 191 5.92 8.15 -11.61
CA ILE A 191 5.23 7.55 -10.46
C ILE A 191 6.11 7.74 -9.21
N PRO A 192 5.55 7.55 -8.00
CA PRO A 192 6.34 7.62 -6.79
C PRO A 192 7.53 6.67 -6.84
N GLN A 193 8.66 7.09 -6.31
CA GLN A 193 9.86 6.26 -6.26
C GLN A 193 9.64 5.11 -5.27
N GLU A 194 9.54 3.88 -5.76
CA GLU A 194 9.29 2.70 -4.95
C GLU A 194 10.41 1.66 -5.11
N THR A 195 10.83 1.07 -4.00
CA THR A 195 11.79 -0.04 -3.96
C THR A 195 11.28 -1.12 -3.03
N VAL A 196 11.94 -2.28 -3.00
CA VAL A 196 11.55 -3.38 -2.12
C VAL A 196 11.79 -2.99 -0.66
N TYR A 197 10.72 -2.94 0.13
CA TYR A 197 10.77 -2.65 1.55
C TYR A 197 11.48 -3.78 2.32
N PRO A 198 12.53 -3.48 3.10
CA PRO A 198 13.36 -4.50 3.72
C PRO A 198 12.80 -4.92 5.08
N VAL A 199 11.94 -5.94 5.07
CA VAL A 199 11.44 -6.60 6.29
C VAL A 199 12.58 -7.36 6.95
N GLN A 200 12.93 -7.00 8.18
CA GLN A 200 14.14 -7.51 8.86
C GLN A 200 13.91 -8.85 9.58
N LEU A 201 12.73 -9.05 10.16
CA LEU A 201 12.45 -10.21 11.00
C LEU A 201 12.05 -11.42 10.12
N SER A 202 12.83 -12.50 10.20
CA SER A 202 12.58 -13.73 9.44
C SER A 202 11.21 -14.36 9.73
N SER A 203 10.74 -14.26 10.97
CA SER A 203 9.39 -14.69 11.36
C SER A 203 8.30 -13.92 10.60
N VAL A 204 8.47 -12.60 10.43
CA VAL A 204 7.54 -11.76 9.68
C VAL A 204 7.64 -12.06 8.18
N ILE A 205 8.84 -12.26 7.63
CA ILE A 205 9.03 -12.67 6.23
C ILE A 205 8.25 -13.97 5.93
N GLN A 206 8.41 -14.98 6.79
CA GLN A 206 7.73 -16.26 6.65
C GLN A 206 6.21 -16.11 6.83
N GLN A 207 5.76 -15.39 7.86
CA GLN A 207 4.34 -15.15 8.12
C GLN A 207 3.65 -14.45 6.95
N LEU A 208 4.26 -13.41 6.39
CA LEU A 208 3.73 -12.69 5.23
C LEU A 208 3.86 -13.52 3.93
N GLY A 209 4.74 -14.50 3.90
CA GLY A 209 5.07 -15.32 2.73
C GLY A 209 5.80 -14.52 1.66
N LEU A 210 6.75 -13.67 2.06
CA LEU A 210 7.55 -12.87 1.13
C LEU A 210 8.51 -13.74 0.32
N SER A 211 8.69 -13.40 -0.95
CA SER A 211 9.67 -14.04 -1.83
C SER A 211 11.07 -13.52 -1.53
N ALA A 212 12.07 -14.38 -1.67
CA ALA A 212 13.47 -13.99 -1.53
C ALA A 212 13.84 -12.88 -2.53
N ILE A 213 14.56 -11.87 -2.08
CA ILE A 213 15.08 -10.82 -2.96
C ILE A 213 16.31 -11.41 -3.66
N LYS A 214 16.25 -11.56 -4.98
CA LYS A 214 17.42 -11.98 -5.75
C LYS A 214 18.47 -10.86 -5.71
N PRO A 215 19.75 -11.15 -5.39
CA PRO A 215 20.80 -10.12 -5.28
C PRO A 215 21.04 -9.30 -6.56
N GLU A 216 20.63 -9.83 -7.72
CA GLU A 216 20.84 -9.26 -9.05
C GLU A 216 20.09 -7.93 -9.31
N LEU A 217 19.25 -7.46 -8.38
CA LEU A 217 18.50 -6.20 -8.51
C LEU A 217 19.24 -4.98 -7.93
N PHE A 218 20.45 -5.17 -7.38
CA PHE A 218 21.27 -4.11 -6.76
C PHE A 218 22.61 -3.83 -7.48
N SER A 219 22.84 -4.43 -8.65
CA SER A 219 24.04 -4.19 -9.48
C SER A 219 23.79 -3.17 -10.58
#